data_AF-A0A7C4B9Q9-F1
#
_entry.id   AF-A0A7C4B9Q9-F1
#
_cell.length_a   1.000
_cell.length_b   1.000
_cell.length_c   1.000
_cell.angle_alpha   90.00
_cell.angle_beta   90.00
_cell.angle_gamma   90.00
#
_symmetry.space_group_name_H-M   'P 1'
#
loop_
_entity.id
_entity.type
_entity.pdbx_description
1 polymer ?
#
loop_
_entity_poly.entity_id
_entity_poly.type
_entity_poly.pdbx_seq_one_letter_code
_entity_poly.pdbx_strand_id
1 'polypeptide(L)'
;MVGWWPGSRVVWLGVDTAPSEVWIEPLLLSRAKVFAIVNWGEGLVVGLPRSSAGLFRIYAERAGWRLWELSGPPEIPPCEPYPIPSFPALQSMGPRGAVLARRVNAGRWLMSYEKAHTILVEGRPIRVPESQEARAARDSAYNYGCVFKVAAFSFPSSRGSRRLAGRIRGLKAPCFLARVLTPLELAKLTEGLAGAGYRGLAQRFRRLVGASFQLVLADGYTARIEPGSDNSMFLCGASESGKSVALDYYLSQIPEVWNVLVLDPTGEHVVLEHYGYLVQRAGVDVKINPLELGERALDVFTGVLESLWRRGVEGELVLKPATMELLRDLAAGSRNLHEMYRRLVQKLEKAEREDEQNACYALRRRLEPMLRCPALYGSSRVPGGRVVIVTQLGTEEAELAFLYTVLHAVYTAARRGEWRGIVVVDEVERVGGAVVLDRICDELRKYGVSVWAAGHSVEGVPGKLMNTKYQLYFATTDPATLRIIDPRGEVLPRLKIGQALLRVRGWGEGLATITVPRELVEARHYFKPPPEIPLSTVAARHSVDPYELAAVFSRRACEALLRFTSSTAAEEDLKLLSQLGLRSGGRLTELGEACLELCHNSRVLAEASR
;
A
#
# COMPACT_ATOMS: atom_id res chain seq x y z
N MET A 1 36.03 3.29 -37.51
CA MET A 1 35.56 3.86 -36.23
C MET A 1 34.99 5.24 -36.50
N VAL A 2 33.68 5.43 -36.37
CA VAL A 2 33.04 6.75 -36.55
C VAL A 2 32.64 7.25 -35.16
N GLY A 3 33.28 8.34 -34.73
CA GLY A 3 33.06 8.99 -33.44
C GLY A 3 31.59 9.37 -33.23
N TRP A 4 31.09 9.08 -32.04
CA TRP A 4 29.72 9.41 -31.64
C TRP A 4 29.68 10.86 -31.21
N TRP A 5 28.96 11.68 -31.99
CA TRP A 5 28.88 13.12 -31.86
C TRP A 5 28.40 13.60 -30.47
N PRO A 6 28.94 14.72 -29.96
CA PRO A 6 28.38 15.44 -28.82
C PRO A 6 27.29 16.43 -29.27
N GLY A 7 26.21 16.60 -28.47
CA GLY A 7 25.55 17.91 -28.36
C GLY A 7 24.07 18.08 -28.77
N SER A 8 23.34 17.07 -29.24
CA SER A 8 21.88 17.25 -29.42
C SER A 8 21.15 17.11 -28.09
N ARG A 9 20.54 18.19 -27.59
CA ARG A 9 19.62 18.14 -26.44
C ARG A 9 18.54 17.08 -26.71
N VAL A 10 18.46 16.07 -25.85
CA VAL A 10 17.44 15.02 -25.90
C VAL A 10 16.15 15.60 -25.35
N VAL A 11 15.05 15.42 -26.09
CA VAL A 11 13.70 15.71 -25.61
C VAL A 11 13.12 14.41 -25.10
N TRP A 12 12.57 14.45 -23.90
CA TRP A 12 11.84 13.33 -23.30
C TRP A 12 10.37 13.67 -23.24
N LEU A 13 9.54 12.74 -23.70
CA LEU A 13 8.10 12.87 -23.75
C LEU A 13 7.48 11.75 -22.93
N GLY A 14 6.54 12.08 -22.05
CA GLY A 14 5.59 11.11 -21.53
C GLY A 14 4.54 10.79 -22.58
N VAL A 15 4.17 9.52 -22.69
CA VAL A 15 3.32 9.01 -23.75
C VAL A 15 2.19 8.19 -23.17
N ASP A 16 0.97 8.41 -23.67
CA ASP A 16 -0.18 7.53 -23.52
C ASP A 16 -0.64 7.12 -24.93
N THR A 17 -0.65 5.82 -25.20
CA THR A 17 -0.79 5.28 -26.56
C THR A 17 -2.21 4.77 -26.79
N ALA A 18 -2.75 5.01 -27.98
CA ALA A 18 -3.96 4.32 -28.44
C ALA A 18 -3.60 2.91 -28.98
N PRO A 19 -4.52 1.93 -28.93
CA PRO A 19 -4.31 0.61 -29.53
C PRO A 19 -4.08 0.72 -31.04
N SER A 20 -3.08 0.01 -31.58
CA SER A 20 -2.81 -0.09 -33.02
C SER A 20 -1.91 -1.29 -33.35
N GLU A 21 -2.03 -1.85 -34.55
CA GLU A 21 -1.24 -3.02 -35.01
C GLU A 21 0.28 -2.79 -35.02
N VAL A 22 0.74 -1.58 -35.35
CA VAL A 22 2.15 -1.19 -35.26
C VAL A 22 2.27 0.06 -34.39
N TRP A 23 2.21 -0.15 -33.08
CA TRP A 23 2.17 0.96 -32.13
C TRP A 23 3.37 1.92 -32.26
N ILE A 24 4.57 1.45 -32.61
CA ILE A 24 5.72 2.36 -32.81
C ILE A 24 5.70 3.17 -34.11
N GLU A 25 4.65 3.09 -34.94
CA GLU A 25 4.58 3.77 -36.24
C GLU A 25 4.88 5.28 -36.18
N PRO A 26 4.42 6.06 -35.19
CA PRO A 26 4.83 7.46 -35.04
C PRO A 26 6.35 7.66 -34.95
N LEU A 27 7.08 6.74 -34.31
CA LEU A 27 8.54 6.77 -34.25
C LEU A 27 9.17 6.47 -35.61
N LEU A 28 8.60 5.53 -36.36
CA LEU A 28 9.07 5.17 -37.70
C LEU A 28 8.90 6.35 -38.67
N LEU A 29 7.75 7.03 -38.62
CA LEU A 29 7.42 8.17 -39.48
C LEU A 29 8.20 9.44 -39.10
N SER A 30 8.54 9.62 -37.82
CA SER A 30 9.35 10.76 -37.36
C SER A 30 10.79 10.81 -37.91
N ARG A 31 11.26 9.71 -38.53
CA ARG A 31 12.63 9.54 -39.05
C ARG A 31 13.73 9.81 -38.01
N ALA A 32 13.43 9.61 -36.73
CA ALA A 32 14.41 9.72 -35.65
C ALA A 32 15.61 8.80 -35.92
N LYS A 33 16.83 9.37 -35.97
CA LYS A 33 18.07 8.62 -36.18
C LYS A 33 18.39 7.72 -34.98
N VAL A 34 18.02 8.16 -33.79
CA VAL A 34 18.17 7.42 -32.52
C VAL A 34 16.98 7.79 -31.63
N PHE A 35 16.47 6.82 -30.87
CA PHE A 35 15.44 7.05 -29.85
C PHE A 35 15.50 5.99 -28.77
N ALA A 36 14.92 6.30 -27.61
CA ALA A 36 14.70 5.36 -26.53
C ALA A 36 13.20 5.24 -26.22
N ILE A 37 12.76 4.01 -25.95
CA ILE A 37 11.43 3.67 -25.42
C ILE A 37 11.69 3.09 -24.03
N VAL A 38 11.08 3.64 -22.99
CA VAL A 38 11.39 3.25 -21.60
C VAL A 38 10.11 3.19 -20.78
N ASN A 39 9.92 2.10 -20.05
CA ASN A 39 8.88 1.96 -19.03
C ASN A 39 9.46 1.16 -17.86
N TRP A 40 9.54 1.73 -16.67
CA TRP A 40 10.04 1.03 -15.46
C TRP A 40 8.95 0.85 -14.39
N GLY A 41 7.68 0.98 -14.78
CA GLY A 41 6.53 0.95 -13.87
C GLY A 41 5.90 2.32 -13.61
N GLU A 42 6.56 3.40 -14.05
CA GLU A 42 6.06 4.78 -14.01
C GLU A 42 5.37 5.20 -15.32
N GLY A 43 5.08 4.23 -16.20
CA GLY A 43 4.49 4.45 -17.53
C GLY A 43 5.50 4.84 -18.61
N LEU A 44 5.00 4.97 -19.83
CA LEU A 44 5.82 5.00 -21.04
C LEU A 44 6.44 6.38 -21.33
N VAL A 45 7.75 6.44 -21.45
CA VAL A 45 8.46 7.62 -21.96
C VAL A 45 9.23 7.30 -23.23
N VAL A 46 9.30 8.31 -24.10
CA VAL A 46 10.07 8.28 -25.34
C VAL A 46 11.11 9.40 -25.30
N GLY A 47 12.37 9.03 -25.51
CA GLY A 47 13.49 9.96 -25.63
C GLY A 47 13.97 10.04 -27.07
N LEU A 48 14.07 11.24 -27.63
CA LEU A 48 14.54 11.45 -29.01
C LEU A 48 15.30 12.77 -29.17
N PRO A 49 16.15 12.92 -30.20
CA PRO A 49 16.78 14.20 -30.52
C PRO A 49 15.74 15.28 -30.79
N ARG A 50 16.00 16.51 -30.31
CA ARG A 50 15.09 17.66 -30.51
C ARG A 50 14.71 17.90 -31.97
N SER A 51 15.60 17.62 -32.92
CA SER A 51 15.34 17.77 -34.35
C SER A 51 14.28 16.81 -34.90
N SER A 52 14.00 15.69 -34.21
CA SER A 52 12.96 14.72 -34.59
C SER A 52 11.71 14.81 -33.71
N ALA A 53 11.78 15.54 -32.59
CA ALA A 53 10.69 15.65 -31.61
C ALA A 53 9.42 16.28 -32.19
N GLY A 54 9.56 17.32 -33.02
CA GLY A 54 8.41 18.00 -33.63
C GLY A 54 7.61 17.08 -34.57
N LEU A 55 8.30 16.39 -35.49
CA LEU A 55 7.64 15.45 -36.41
C LEU A 55 7.02 14.26 -35.67
N PHE A 56 7.70 13.73 -34.65
CA PHE A 56 7.14 12.67 -33.82
C PHE A 56 5.82 13.08 -33.17
N ARG A 57 5.72 14.30 -32.62
CA ARG A 57 4.47 14.79 -32.01
C ARG A 57 3.31 14.78 -33.00
N ILE A 58 3.53 15.33 -34.19
CA ILE A 58 2.51 15.41 -35.23
C ILE A 58 1.99 14.00 -35.59
N TYR A 59 2.88 13.03 -35.80
CA TYR A 59 2.47 11.67 -36.15
C TYR A 59 1.82 10.93 -34.98
N ALA A 60 2.31 11.13 -33.77
CA ALA A 60 1.77 10.50 -32.58
C ALA A 60 0.36 11.01 -32.26
N GLU A 61 0.14 12.34 -32.29
CA GLU A 61 -1.18 12.94 -32.08
C GLU A 61 -2.18 12.48 -33.15
N ARG A 62 -1.76 12.36 -34.41
CA ARG A 62 -2.59 11.79 -35.49
C ARG A 62 -2.91 10.31 -35.28
N ALA A 63 -2.02 9.56 -34.67
CA ALA A 63 -2.24 8.18 -34.26
C ALA A 63 -3.03 8.06 -32.93
N GLY A 64 -3.56 9.17 -32.41
CA GLY A 64 -4.37 9.19 -31.18
C GLY A 64 -3.55 9.17 -29.88
N TRP A 65 -2.23 9.36 -29.93
CA TRP A 65 -1.39 9.40 -28.75
C TRP A 65 -1.55 10.73 -28.02
N ARG A 66 -1.50 10.67 -26.68
CA ARG A 66 -1.38 11.87 -25.85
C ARG A 66 0.06 12.01 -25.40
N LEU A 67 0.63 13.19 -25.63
CA LEU A 67 2.03 13.49 -25.35
C LEU A 67 2.17 14.69 -24.42
N TRP A 68 3.19 14.66 -23.57
CA TRP A 68 3.61 15.83 -22.81
C TRP A 68 5.13 15.85 -22.65
N GLU A 69 5.72 17.03 -22.82
CA GLU A 69 7.15 17.21 -22.67
C GLU A 69 7.56 17.19 -21.20
N LEU A 70 8.63 16.46 -20.90
CA LEU A 70 9.20 16.43 -19.56
C LEU A 70 10.14 17.63 -19.37
N SER A 71 10.08 18.25 -18.19
CA SER A 71 10.94 19.39 -17.82
C SER A 71 12.43 19.04 -17.78
N GLY A 72 12.78 17.76 -17.82
CA GLY A 72 14.13 17.26 -17.93
C GLY A 72 14.16 15.75 -18.21
N PRO A 73 15.36 15.15 -18.33
CA PRO A 73 15.51 13.71 -18.50
C PRO A 73 14.87 12.96 -17.32
N PRO A 74 14.13 11.87 -17.58
CA PRO A 74 13.50 11.09 -16.52
C PRO A 74 14.55 10.42 -15.63
N GLU A 75 14.21 10.19 -14.37
CA GLU A 75 15.06 9.45 -13.43
C GLU A 75 14.90 7.94 -13.64
N ILE A 76 15.63 7.43 -14.64
CA ILE A 76 15.62 6.01 -14.99
C ILE A 76 16.35 5.21 -13.89
N PRO A 77 15.73 4.19 -13.28
CA PRO A 77 16.38 3.38 -12.25
C PRO A 77 17.53 2.55 -12.82
N PRO A 78 18.41 1.99 -11.96
CA PRO A 78 19.46 1.08 -12.40
C PRO A 78 18.90 -0.06 -13.25
N CYS A 79 19.58 -0.40 -14.34
CA CYS A 79 19.11 -1.41 -15.30
C CYS A 79 20.19 -2.43 -15.68
N GLU A 80 19.75 -3.57 -16.20
CA GLU A 80 20.60 -4.65 -16.70
C GLU A 80 20.31 -4.92 -18.19
N PRO A 81 21.29 -5.41 -18.97
CA PRO A 81 21.04 -5.80 -20.35
C PRO A 81 19.97 -6.89 -20.44
N TYR A 82 19.03 -6.72 -21.38
CA TYR A 82 18.04 -7.74 -21.70
C TYR A 82 18.49 -8.54 -22.93
N PRO A 83 18.51 -9.89 -22.86
CA PRO A 83 18.88 -10.73 -23.99
C PRO A 83 17.77 -10.70 -25.04
N ILE A 84 18.00 -9.99 -26.15
CA ILE A 84 17.07 -9.97 -27.29
C ILE A 84 17.03 -11.37 -27.91
N PRO A 85 15.86 -11.96 -28.22
CA PRO A 85 15.73 -13.27 -28.87
C PRO A 85 16.45 -13.36 -30.23
N SER A 86 16.70 -14.58 -30.71
CA SER A 86 17.23 -14.83 -32.07
C SER A 86 16.20 -14.40 -33.12
N PHE A 87 16.68 -14.03 -34.31
CA PHE A 87 15.82 -13.68 -35.44
C PHE A 87 14.94 -14.88 -35.86
N PRO A 88 13.62 -14.69 -36.07
CA PRO A 88 12.85 -13.46 -35.86
C PRO A 88 12.55 -13.20 -34.36
N ALA A 89 12.80 -11.98 -33.90
CA ALA A 89 12.54 -11.59 -32.51
C ALA A 89 11.05 -11.28 -32.29
N LEU A 90 10.28 -12.32 -31.97
CA LEU A 90 8.81 -12.24 -31.84
C LEU A 90 8.32 -12.14 -30.39
N GLN A 91 9.20 -12.31 -29.40
CA GLN A 91 8.83 -12.25 -28.00
C GLN A 91 8.84 -10.80 -27.51
N SER A 92 7.73 -10.39 -26.90
CA SER A 92 7.61 -9.09 -26.25
C SER A 92 8.36 -9.06 -24.92
N MET A 93 8.98 -7.91 -24.62
CA MET A 93 9.48 -7.63 -23.29
C MET A 93 8.31 -7.44 -22.32
N GLY A 94 8.49 -7.83 -21.06
CA GLY A 94 7.49 -7.53 -20.02
C GLY A 94 7.26 -6.01 -19.86
N PRO A 95 6.26 -5.61 -19.06
CA PRO A 95 5.82 -4.21 -18.93
C PRO A 95 6.86 -3.26 -18.31
N ARG A 96 8.00 -3.79 -17.87
CA ARG A 96 9.14 -3.05 -17.33
C ARG A 96 10.39 -3.34 -18.14
N GLY A 97 10.75 -2.42 -19.02
CA GLY A 97 11.91 -2.52 -19.87
C GLY A 97 12.25 -1.21 -20.57
N ALA A 98 13.43 -1.20 -21.19
CA ALA A 98 13.88 -0.09 -22.00
C ALA A 98 14.54 -0.59 -23.27
N VAL A 99 14.34 0.14 -24.35
CA VAL A 99 14.97 -0.12 -25.63
C VAL A 99 15.59 1.17 -26.14
N LEU A 100 16.86 1.09 -26.55
CA LEU A 100 17.55 2.15 -27.26
C LEU A 100 17.83 1.69 -28.69
N ALA A 101 17.23 2.38 -29.66
CA ALA A 101 17.25 2.01 -31.06
C ALA A 101 17.93 3.09 -31.91
N ARG A 102 18.78 2.66 -32.85
CA ARG A 102 19.40 3.52 -33.86
C ARG A 102 18.98 3.08 -35.25
N ARG A 103 18.38 3.99 -36.02
CA ARG A 103 17.95 3.73 -37.40
C ARG A 103 19.13 3.57 -38.33
N VAL A 104 19.08 2.56 -39.19
CA VAL A 104 20.06 2.24 -40.24
C VAL A 104 19.31 1.93 -41.53
N ASN A 105 19.91 2.21 -42.68
CA ASN A 105 19.34 1.85 -43.98
C ASN A 105 19.21 0.32 -44.12
N ALA A 106 18.07 -0.15 -44.64
CA ALA A 106 17.77 -1.58 -44.75
C ALA A 106 18.55 -2.32 -45.85
N GLY A 107 19.15 -1.64 -46.84
CA GLY A 107 19.68 -2.26 -48.05
C GLY A 107 20.69 -3.39 -47.81
N ARG A 108 21.66 -3.19 -46.91
CA ARG A 108 22.61 -4.27 -46.56
C ARG A 108 21.95 -5.45 -45.86
N TRP A 109 20.96 -5.17 -45.01
CA TRP A 109 20.23 -6.22 -44.30
C TRP A 109 19.35 -7.01 -45.27
N LEU A 110 18.63 -6.34 -46.18
CA LEU A 110 17.82 -6.96 -47.23
C LEU A 110 18.68 -7.83 -48.16
N MET A 111 19.85 -7.35 -48.60
CA MET A 111 20.77 -8.17 -49.40
C MET A 111 21.25 -9.42 -48.63
N SER A 112 21.58 -9.29 -47.35
CA SER A 112 21.96 -10.44 -46.52
C SER A 112 20.80 -11.42 -46.32
N TYR A 113 19.58 -10.91 -46.16
CA TYR A 113 18.37 -11.71 -46.03
C TYR A 113 18.10 -12.51 -47.32
N GLU A 114 18.14 -11.86 -48.48
CA GLU A 114 17.95 -12.51 -49.79
C GLU A 114 19.03 -13.57 -50.05
N LYS A 115 20.30 -13.30 -49.70
CA LYS A 115 21.38 -14.29 -49.79
C LYS A 115 21.15 -15.50 -48.88
N ALA A 116 20.63 -15.30 -47.67
CA ALA A 116 20.34 -16.39 -46.74
C ALA A 116 19.17 -17.29 -47.20
N HIS A 117 18.26 -16.74 -48.00
CA HIS A 117 17.09 -17.45 -48.53
C HIS A 117 17.23 -17.82 -50.01
N THR A 118 18.44 -17.69 -50.57
CA THR A 118 18.77 -18.12 -51.93
C THR A 118 19.92 -19.10 -51.88
N ILE A 119 19.67 -20.33 -52.31
CA ILE A 119 20.72 -21.34 -52.51
C ILE A 119 20.98 -21.52 -53.99
N LEU A 120 22.22 -21.83 -54.35
CA LEU A 120 22.57 -22.19 -55.73
C LEU A 120 22.52 -23.71 -55.87
N VAL A 121 21.63 -24.20 -56.73
CA VAL A 121 21.56 -25.62 -57.12
C VAL A 121 21.88 -25.68 -58.60
N GLU A 122 22.97 -26.35 -58.97
CA GLU A 122 23.44 -26.46 -60.37
C GLU A 122 23.62 -25.10 -61.06
N GLY A 123 24.11 -24.09 -60.33
CA GLY A 123 24.31 -22.74 -60.84
C GLY A 123 23.03 -21.91 -61.00
N ARG A 124 21.85 -22.45 -60.66
CA ARG A 124 20.58 -21.72 -60.67
C ARG A 124 20.21 -21.26 -59.25
N PRO A 125 19.81 -19.98 -59.06
CA PRO A 125 19.32 -19.51 -57.78
C PRO A 125 17.93 -20.10 -57.49
N ILE A 126 17.82 -20.88 -56.42
CA ILE A 126 16.56 -21.39 -55.88
C ILE A 126 16.26 -20.67 -54.58
N ARG A 127 15.05 -20.11 -54.48
CA ARG A 127 14.56 -19.47 -53.26
C ARG A 127 14.10 -20.54 -52.27
N VAL A 128 14.69 -20.54 -51.08
CA VAL A 128 14.29 -21.42 -49.98
C VAL A 128 12.94 -20.94 -49.41
N PRO A 129 12.00 -21.84 -49.07
CA PRO A 129 10.76 -21.47 -48.41
C PRO A 129 11.04 -20.66 -47.13
N GLU A 130 10.44 -19.48 -47.04
CA GLU A 130 10.54 -18.59 -45.88
C GLU A 130 9.28 -18.73 -45.01
N SER A 131 9.44 -18.67 -43.68
CA SER A 131 8.29 -18.65 -42.77
C SER A 131 7.48 -17.36 -42.95
N GLN A 132 6.21 -17.37 -42.55
CA GLN A 132 5.34 -16.21 -42.63
C GLN A 132 5.91 -15.01 -41.84
N GLU A 133 6.55 -15.28 -40.70
CA GLU A 133 7.16 -14.28 -39.84
C GLU A 133 8.44 -13.69 -40.43
N ALA A 134 9.26 -14.53 -41.08
CA ALA A 134 10.46 -14.07 -41.78
C ALA A 134 10.09 -13.15 -42.96
N ARG A 135 9.05 -13.52 -43.72
CA ARG A 135 8.49 -12.69 -44.80
C ARG A 135 7.96 -11.35 -44.27
N ALA A 136 7.16 -11.38 -43.21
CA ALA A 136 6.62 -10.16 -42.59
C ALA A 136 7.72 -9.23 -42.05
N ALA A 137 8.79 -9.78 -41.47
CA ALA A 137 9.96 -9.01 -41.04
C ALA A 137 10.65 -8.34 -42.24
N ARG A 138 10.90 -9.10 -43.32
CA ARG A 138 11.45 -8.57 -44.59
C ARG A 138 10.60 -7.43 -45.15
N ASP A 139 9.29 -7.64 -45.24
CA ASP A 139 8.34 -6.67 -45.79
C ASP A 139 8.32 -5.39 -44.95
N SER A 140 8.38 -5.51 -43.63
CA SER A 140 8.48 -4.33 -42.76
C SER A 140 9.79 -3.55 -43.00
N ALA A 141 10.94 -4.21 -43.14
CA ALA A 141 12.20 -3.55 -43.42
C ALA A 141 12.21 -2.86 -44.80
N TYR A 142 11.58 -3.49 -45.80
CA TYR A 142 11.42 -2.94 -47.13
C TYR A 142 10.49 -1.71 -47.13
N ASN A 143 9.28 -1.83 -46.58
CA ASN A 143 8.25 -0.79 -46.59
C ASN A 143 8.70 0.49 -45.87
N TYR A 144 9.40 0.36 -44.74
CA TYR A 144 9.92 1.51 -43.99
C TYR A 144 11.33 1.95 -44.42
N GLY A 145 11.98 1.19 -45.32
CA GLY A 145 13.33 1.43 -45.83
C GLY A 145 14.42 1.44 -44.75
N CYS A 146 14.17 0.84 -43.59
CA CYS A 146 15.11 0.87 -42.47
C CYS A 146 15.08 -0.37 -41.57
N VAL A 147 16.18 -0.56 -40.85
CA VAL A 147 16.33 -1.49 -39.73
C VAL A 147 16.92 -0.75 -38.55
N PHE A 148 16.89 -1.34 -37.36
CA PHE A 148 17.34 -0.71 -36.13
C PHE A 148 18.47 -1.51 -35.48
N LYS A 149 19.54 -0.83 -35.08
CA LYS A 149 20.51 -1.37 -34.11
C LYS A 149 19.96 -1.11 -32.71
N VAL A 150 19.64 -2.16 -31.99
CA VAL A 150 18.82 -2.15 -30.78
C VAL A 150 19.58 -2.74 -29.61
N ALA A 151 19.66 -2.01 -28.50
CA ALA A 151 20.04 -2.53 -27.20
C ALA A 151 18.82 -2.48 -26.27
N ALA A 152 18.51 -3.60 -25.61
CA ALA A 152 17.38 -3.74 -24.70
C ALA A 152 17.86 -3.89 -23.26
N PHE A 153 17.02 -3.48 -22.30
CA PHE A 153 17.34 -3.46 -20.87
C PHE A 153 16.11 -3.82 -20.02
N SER A 154 16.33 -4.46 -18.87
CA SER A 154 15.31 -4.75 -17.86
C SER A 154 15.57 -3.99 -16.56
N PHE A 155 14.54 -3.87 -15.71
CA PHE A 155 14.59 -3.17 -14.42
C PHE A 155 14.28 -4.13 -13.25
N PRO A 156 15.27 -4.89 -12.74
CA PRO A 156 15.07 -5.77 -11.60
C PRO A 156 15.01 -4.99 -10.28
N SER A 157 14.19 -5.44 -9.34
CA SER A 157 13.88 -4.72 -8.09
C SER A 157 15.06 -4.58 -7.11
N SER A 158 16.17 -5.30 -7.32
CA SER A 158 17.25 -5.45 -6.33
C SER A 158 18.68 -5.32 -6.88
N ARG A 159 18.87 -5.16 -8.21
CA ARG A 159 20.19 -5.05 -8.87
C ARG A 159 20.14 -4.15 -10.11
N GLY A 160 21.30 -3.73 -10.64
CA GLY A 160 21.40 -2.99 -11.91
C GLY A 160 22.45 -1.88 -11.95
N SER A 161 22.76 -1.39 -13.16
CA SER A 161 23.80 -0.39 -13.41
C SER A 161 23.25 1.02 -13.61
N ARG A 162 23.59 1.96 -12.70
CA ARG A 162 23.31 3.40 -12.86
C ARG A 162 23.99 4.00 -14.10
N ARG A 163 25.14 3.44 -14.50
CA ARG A 163 25.89 3.90 -15.69
C ARG A 163 25.13 3.59 -16.98
N LEU A 164 24.47 2.43 -17.07
CA LEU A 164 23.62 2.07 -18.20
C LEU A 164 22.36 2.96 -18.26
N ALA A 165 21.71 3.21 -17.12
CA ALA A 165 20.60 4.15 -17.04
C ALA A 165 20.99 5.58 -17.50
N GLY A 166 22.17 6.06 -17.10
CA GLY A 166 22.74 7.32 -17.60
C GLY A 166 22.97 7.34 -19.11
N ARG A 167 23.37 6.20 -19.70
CA ARG A 167 23.55 6.05 -21.15
C ARG A 167 22.22 6.09 -21.91
N ILE A 168 21.17 5.47 -21.39
CA ILE A 168 19.81 5.54 -21.97
C ILE A 168 19.32 6.99 -21.95
N ARG A 169 19.46 7.70 -20.81
CA ARG A 169 19.09 9.11 -20.68
C ARG A 169 19.74 10.02 -21.72
N GLY A 170 20.99 9.73 -22.08
CA GLY A 170 21.75 10.46 -23.10
C GLY A 170 21.63 9.92 -24.53
N LEU A 171 20.79 8.90 -24.78
CA LEU A 171 20.71 8.18 -26.06
C LEU A 171 22.06 7.61 -26.55
N LYS A 172 22.94 7.20 -25.63
CA LYS A 172 24.30 6.69 -25.92
C LYS A 172 24.36 5.17 -25.80
N ALA A 173 24.22 4.44 -26.90
CA ALA A 173 24.17 2.98 -26.86
C ALA A 173 25.54 2.33 -26.52
N PRO A 174 25.58 1.30 -25.66
CA PRO A 174 26.75 0.44 -25.53
C PRO A 174 26.96 -0.36 -26.82
N CYS A 175 28.12 -0.19 -27.46
CA CYS A 175 28.39 -0.76 -28.80
C CYS A 175 28.39 -2.31 -28.86
N PHE A 176 28.53 -2.99 -27.72
CA PHE A 176 28.71 -4.45 -27.63
C PHE A 176 27.40 -5.24 -27.38
N LEU A 177 26.25 -4.57 -27.20
CA LEU A 177 24.96 -5.21 -26.88
C LEU A 177 23.89 -5.01 -27.97
N ALA A 178 24.27 -4.48 -29.14
CA ALA A 178 23.30 -4.09 -30.16
C ALA A 178 23.00 -5.23 -31.15
N ARG A 179 21.72 -5.62 -31.28
CA ARG A 179 21.23 -6.50 -32.37
C ARG A 179 20.56 -5.69 -33.47
N VAL A 180 20.47 -6.24 -34.67
CA VAL A 180 19.72 -5.61 -35.78
C VAL A 180 18.31 -6.18 -35.81
N LEU A 181 17.30 -5.32 -35.68
CA LEU A 181 15.88 -5.67 -35.73
C LEU A 181 15.18 -4.92 -36.86
N THR A 182 14.19 -5.55 -37.49
CA THR A 182 13.26 -4.89 -38.41
C THR A 182 12.23 -4.04 -37.63
N PRO A 183 11.49 -3.13 -38.29
CA PRO A 183 10.44 -2.35 -37.64
C PRO A 183 9.38 -3.21 -36.95
N LEU A 184 8.95 -4.31 -37.58
CA LEU A 184 7.96 -5.23 -37.00
C LEU A 184 8.49 -5.92 -35.74
N GLU A 185 9.74 -6.39 -35.76
CA GLU A 185 10.36 -7.02 -34.60
C GLU A 185 10.56 -6.03 -33.44
N LEU A 186 10.93 -4.78 -33.74
CA LEU A 186 11.02 -3.75 -32.72
C LEU A 186 9.66 -3.43 -32.11
N ALA A 187 8.59 -3.41 -32.91
CA ALA A 187 7.23 -3.20 -32.44
C ALA A 187 6.81 -4.32 -31.48
N LYS A 188 7.00 -5.59 -31.88
CA LYS A 188 6.71 -6.78 -31.06
C LYS A 188 7.52 -6.82 -29.77
N LEU A 189 8.83 -6.56 -29.86
CA LEU A 189 9.72 -6.54 -28.68
C LEU A 189 9.25 -5.52 -27.64
N THR A 190 8.70 -4.38 -28.08
CA THR A 190 8.35 -3.27 -27.20
C THR A 190 6.86 -3.18 -26.87
N GLU A 191 6.03 -4.05 -27.44
CA GLU A 191 4.57 -4.06 -27.28
C GLU A 191 4.14 -4.11 -25.81
N GLY A 192 4.82 -4.92 -24.98
CA GLY A 192 4.49 -5.02 -23.55
C GLY A 192 4.75 -3.73 -22.77
N LEU A 193 5.56 -2.81 -23.30
CA LEU A 193 5.83 -1.50 -22.67
C LEU A 193 4.68 -0.50 -22.88
N ALA A 194 3.80 -0.73 -23.85
CA ALA A 194 2.76 0.20 -24.30
C ALA A 194 1.53 0.30 -23.36
N GLY A 195 1.50 -0.42 -22.24
CA GLY A 195 0.30 -0.59 -21.41
C GLY A 195 0.00 0.47 -20.34
N ALA A 196 0.72 1.60 -20.27
CA ALA A 196 0.44 2.63 -19.26
C ALA A 196 0.99 4.02 -19.63
N GLY A 197 0.11 5.04 -19.64
CA GLY A 197 0.50 6.44 -19.75
C GLY A 197 1.53 6.86 -18.67
N TYR A 198 2.51 7.70 -19.03
CA TYR A 198 3.57 8.12 -18.07
C TYR A 198 3.02 8.89 -16.85
N ARG A 199 3.20 8.29 -15.68
CA ARG A 199 2.69 8.78 -14.40
C ARG A 199 3.60 9.85 -13.78
N GLY A 200 4.85 10.01 -14.21
CA GLY A 200 5.83 10.84 -13.50
C GLY A 200 5.52 12.35 -13.36
N LEU A 201 4.73 12.95 -14.28
CA LEU A 201 4.37 14.38 -14.21
C LEU A 201 2.88 14.58 -13.91
N ALA A 202 1.98 13.83 -14.53
CA ALA A 202 0.56 13.85 -14.20
C ALA A 202 0.27 13.33 -12.78
N GLN A 203 1.07 12.40 -12.24
CA GLN A 203 0.92 11.97 -10.85
C GLN A 203 1.60 12.95 -9.89
N ARG A 204 2.68 13.65 -10.24
CA ARG A 204 3.20 14.76 -9.40
C ARG A 204 2.27 15.97 -9.41
N PHE A 205 1.72 16.37 -10.55
CA PHE A 205 0.76 17.46 -10.68
C PHE A 205 -0.64 17.07 -10.17
N ARG A 206 -1.15 15.85 -10.36
CA ARG A 206 -2.39 15.40 -9.68
C ARG A 206 -2.19 15.20 -8.17
N ARG A 207 -0.99 14.82 -7.71
CA ARG A 207 -0.65 14.78 -6.27
C ARG A 207 -0.41 16.16 -5.65
N LEU A 208 -0.25 17.23 -6.43
CA LEU A 208 -0.03 18.60 -5.93
C LEU A 208 -1.21 19.55 -6.20
N VAL A 209 -1.90 19.38 -7.34
CA VAL A 209 -3.01 20.23 -7.82
C VAL A 209 -4.35 19.51 -7.78
N GLY A 210 -4.38 18.17 -7.81
CA GLY A 210 -5.60 17.36 -7.64
C GLY A 210 -5.76 16.75 -6.24
N ALA A 211 -4.86 17.07 -5.31
CA ALA A 211 -4.86 16.52 -3.96
C ALA A 211 -5.24 17.56 -2.90
N SER A 212 -5.28 18.86 -3.21
CA SER A 212 -5.92 19.81 -2.31
C SER A 212 -7.42 19.79 -2.54
N PHE A 213 -8.21 19.68 -1.47
CA PHE A 213 -9.66 19.75 -1.54
C PHE A 213 -10.22 20.60 -0.41
N GLN A 214 -11.45 21.07 -0.59
CA GLN A 214 -12.19 21.75 0.45
C GLN A 214 -13.11 20.74 1.13
N LEU A 215 -13.04 20.71 2.45
CA LEU A 215 -13.86 19.91 3.32
C LEU A 215 -14.87 20.84 4.00
N VAL A 216 -16.16 20.61 3.82
CA VAL A 216 -17.19 21.38 4.54
C VAL A 216 -17.26 20.86 5.96
N LEU A 217 -16.78 21.67 6.92
CA LEU A 217 -16.84 21.32 8.35
C LEU A 217 -18.22 21.63 8.92
N ALA A 218 -18.79 22.77 8.54
CA ALA A 218 -20.10 23.24 8.96
C ALA A 218 -20.61 24.31 7.99
N ASP A 219 -21.84 24.76 8.17
CA ASP A 219 -22.41 25.82 7.34
C ASP A 219 -21.55 27.09 7.42
N GLY A 220 -21.01 27.52 6.27
CA GLY A 220 -20.10 28.68 6.19
C GLY A 220 -18.64 28.41 6.58
N TYR A 221 -18.30 27.20 7.02
CA TYR A 221 -16.93 26.83 7.41
C TYR A 221 -16.36 25.71 6.53
N THR A 222 -15.29 26.03 5.81
CA THR A 222 -14.56 25.08 4.97
C THR A 222 -13.11 24.93 5.43
N ALA A 223 -12.66 23.69 5.60
CA ALA A 223 -11.26 23.36 5.79
C ALA A 223 -10.61 23.09 4.44
N ARG A 224 -9.48 23.75 4.19
CA ARG A 224 -8.63 23.46 3.05
C ARG A 224 -7.62 22.39 3.45
N ILE A 225 -7.77 21.20 2.87
CA ILE A 225 -6.90 20.05 3.09
C ILE A 225 -5.86 20.01 1.97
N GLU A 226 -4.58 19.91 2.32
CA GLU A 226 -3.49 19.95 1.33
C GLU A 226 -2.34 18.99 1.70
N PRO A 227 -1.73 18.31 0.72
CA PRO A 227 -0.54 17.50 0.98
C PRO A 227 0.59 18.33 1.61
N GLY A 228 1.17 17.83 2.71
CA GLY A 228 2.28 18.50 3.41
C GLY A 228 1.87 19.65 4.34
N SER A 229 0.58 20.01 4.35
CA SER A 229 0.02 20.95 5.34
C SER A 229 -0.37 20.23 6.64
N ASP A 230 -0.64 21.02 7.69
CA ASP A 230 -1.29 20.48 8.90
C ASP A 230 -2.77 20.32 8.56
N ASN A 231 -3.18 19.07 8.32
CA ASN A 231 -4.57 18.71 8.10
C ASN A 231 -5.16 17.98 9.30
N SER A 232 -4.45 17.95 10.43
CA SER A 232 -4.89 17.18 11.59
C SER A 232 -6.12 17.81 12.22
N MET A 233 -7.01 16.96 12.74
CA MET A 233 -8.31 17.34 13.26
C MET A 233 -8.59 16.57 14.56
N PHE A 234 -9.23 17.23 15.51
CA PHE A 234 -9.69 16.60 16.75
C PHE A 234 -11.18 16.87 17.00
N LEU A 235 -11.95 15.82 17.23
CA LEU A 235 -13.37 15.87 17.56
C LEU A 235 -13.57 15.34 19.00
N CYS A 236 -14.21 16.11 19.85
CA CYS A 236 -14.41 15.75 21.26
C CYS A 236 -15.84 16.04 21.71
N GLY A 237 -16.41 15.23 22.60
CA GLY A 237 -17.77 15.44 23.10
C GLY A 237 -18.37 14.15 23.65
N ALA A 238 -19.54 14.23 24.29
CA ALA A 238 -20.20 13.05 24.84
C ALA A 238 -20.64 12.06 23.74
N SER A 239 -20.98 10.83 24.15
CA SER A 239 -21.64 9.86 23.28
C SER A 239 -22.95 10.45 22.73
N GLU A 240 -23.36 10.04 21.53
CA GLU A 240 -24.59 10.50 20.85
C GLU A 240 -24.66 12.00 20.50
N SER A 241 -23.60 12.78 20.74
CA SER A 241 -23.56 14.22 20.41
C SER A 241 -23.46 14.53 18.90
N GLY A 242 -23.25 13.51 18.08
CA GLY A 242 -23.12 13.61 16.61
C GLY A 242 -21.69 13.53 16.07
N LYS A 243 -20.68 13.26 16.92
CA LYS A 243 -19.26 13.16 16.51
C LYS A 243 -19.02 12.16 15.38
N SER A 244 -19.45 10.91 15.54
CA SER A 244 -19.20 9.84 14.54
C SER A 244 -19.89 10.16 13.21
N VAL A 245 -21.11 10.72 13.27
CA VAL A 245 -21.87 11.16 12.09
C VAL A 245 -21.16 12.31 11.37
N ALA A 246 -20.63 13.29 12.12
CA ALA A 246 -19.83 14.37 11.54
C ALA A 246 -18.52 13.85 10.94
N LEU A 247 -17.84 12.92 11.62
CA LEU A 247 -16.61 12.30 11.11
C LEU A 247 -16.86 11.56 9.80
N ASP A 248 -17.93 10.76 9.72
CA ASP A 248 -18.33 10.09 8.48
C ASP A 248 -18.66 11.07 7.36
N TYR A 249 -19.36 12.15 7.70
CA TYR A 249 -19.65 13.21 6.75
C TYR A 249 -18.37 13.87 6.22
N TYR A 250 -17.34 14.01 7.06
CA TYR A 250 -16.05 14.52 6.61
C TYR A 250 -15.28 13.51 5.76
N LEU A 251 -15.32 12.24 6.13
CA LEU A 251 -14.66 11.16 5.41
C LEU A 251 -15.29 10.91 4.03
N SER A 252 -16.61 11.02 3.91
CA SER A 252 -17.33 10.85 2.64
C SER A 252 -16.95 11.89 1.58
N GLN A 253 -16.51 13.08 2.01
CA GLN A 253 -16.06 14.16 1.12
C GLN A 253 -14.62 13.96 0.62
N ILE A 254 -13.85 13.02 1.17
CA ILE A 254 -12.44 12.84 0.82
C ILE A 254 -12.32 12.17 -0.56
N PRO A 255 -11.62 12.80 -1.53
CA PRO A 255 -11.41 12.22 -2.85
C PRO A 255 -10.63 10.90 -2.81
N GLU A 256 -10.96 9.97 -3.72
CA GLU A 256 -10.29 8.66 -3.88
C GLU A 256 -8.77 8.71 -4.02
N VAL A 257 -8.21 9.85 -4.44
CA VAL A 257 -6.76 10.03 -4.60
C VAL A 257 -6.00 10.08 -3.27
N TRP A 258 -6.70 10.25 -2.14
CA TRP A 258 -6.13 10.24 -0.80
C TRP A 258 -6.13 8.84 -0.20
N ASN A 259 -5.04 8.50 0.49
CA ASN A 259 -5.08 7.37 1.40
C ASN A 259 -5.73 7.82 2.71
N VAL A 260 -6.70 7.04 3.17
CA VAL A 260 -7.38 7.26 4.44
C VAL A 260 -7.44 5.91 5.13
N LEU A 261 -6.95 5.84 6.36
CA LEU A 261 -6.99 4.63 7.17
C LEU A 261 -7.80 4.91 8.42
N VAL A 262 -8.98 4.33 8.53
CA VAL A 262 -9.86 4.45 9.71
C VAL A 262 -9.63 3.25 10.62
N LEU A 263 -9.27 3.51 11.87
CA LEU A 263 -9.21 2.50 12.92
C LEU A 263 -10.50 2.59 13.71
N ASP A 264 -11.37 1.60 13.52
CA ASP A 264 -12.76 1.62 13.94
C ASP A 264 -13.03 0.50 14.99
N PRO A 265 -12.92 0.81 16.29
CA PRO A 265 -13.17 -0.17 17.35
C PRO A 265 -14.66 -0.46 17.54
N THR A 266 -15.56 0.39 17.06
CA THR A 266 -17.01 0.26 17.26
C THR A 266 -17.71 -0.39 16.06
N GLY A 267 -17.08 -0.33 14.89
CA GLY A 267 -17.68 -0.69 13.61
C GLY A 267 -18.53 0.43 13.01
N GLU A 268 -18.72 1.56 13.69
CA GLU A 268 -19.66 2.61 13.29
C GLU A 268 -19.35 3.24 11.92
N HIS A 269 -18.12 3.09 11.42
CA HIS A 269 -17.64 3.71 10.19
C HIS A 269 -17.73 2.80 8.96
N VAL A 270 -18.25 1.57 9.10
CA VAL A 270 -18.46 0.64 7.97
C VAL A 270 -19.37 1.23 6.89
N VAL A 271 -20.27 2.15 7.25
CA VAL A 271 -21.14 2.88 6.31
C VAL A 271 -20.37 3.58 5.17
N LEU A 272 -19.10 3.91 5.41
CA LEU A 272 -18.21 4.52 4.42
C LEU A 272 -17.96 3.65 3.18
N GLU A 273 -18.31 2.36 3.21
CA GLU A 273 -18.28 1.49 2.03
C GLU A 273 -19.12 2.06 0.87
N HIS A 274 -20.28 2.67 1.17
CA HIS A 274 -21.12 3.37 0.17
C HIS A 274 -20.40 4.53 -0.52
N TYR A 275 -19.38 5.07 0.14
CA TYR A 275 -18.56 6.18 -0.35
C TYR A 275 -17.23 5.70 -0.94
N GLY A 276 -17.10 4.39 -1.22
CA GLY A 276 -15.96 3.78 -1.88
C GLY A 276 -14.75 3.52 -0.96
N TYR A 277 -15.00 3.34 0.34
CA TYR A 277 -14.01 2.79 1.26
C TYR A 277 -14.02 1.27 1.20
N LEU A 278 -12.85 0.64 1.32
CA LEU A 278 -12.76 -0.80 1.54
C LEU A 278 -12.88 -1.08 3.04
N VAL A 279 -13.90 -1.82 3.43
CA VAL A 279 -14.06 -2.29 4.82
C VAL A 279 -13.29 -3.59 4.99
N GLN A 280 -12.42 -3.62 5.99
CA GLN A 280 -11.55 -4.74 6.31
C GLN A 280 -11.68 -5.09 7.78
N ARG A 281 -11.57 -6.37 8.12
CA ARG A 281 -11.62 -6.86 9.50
C ARG A 281 -10.23 -7.21 9.98
N ALA A 282 -9.86 -6.69 11.15
CA ALA A 282 -8.64 -7.11 11.84
C ALA A 282 -8.71 -8.62 12.14
N GLY A 283 -7.63 -9.35 11.89
CA GLY A 283 -7.56 -10.80 12.11
C GLY A 283 -8.10 -11.67 10.97
N VAL A 284 -8.86 -11.10 10.02
CA VAL A 284 -9.31 -11.77 8.79
C VAL A 284 -8.56 -11.21 7.58
N ASP A 285 -8.79 -9.95 7.26
CA ASP A 285 -8.27 -9.27 6.07
C ASP A 285 -6.93 -8.60 6.36
N VAL A 286 -6.80 -8.00 7.55
CA VAL A 286 -5.59 -7.31 8.00
C VAL A 286 -5.00 -8.02 9.20
N LYS A 287 -3.74 -8.45 9.06
CA LYS A 287 -2.99 -9.15 10.10
C LYS A 287 -1.56 -8.62 10.13
N ILE A 288 -1.14 -7.99 11.22
CA ILE A 288 0.16 -7.34 11.36
C ILE A 288 0.80 -7.79 12.66
N ASN A 289 2.02 -8.31 12.58
CA ASN A 289 2.78 -8.81 13.71
C ASN A 289 3.61 -7.67 14.34
N PRO A 290 3.41 -7.36 15.63
CA PRO A 290 4.16 -6.30 16.31
C PRO A 290 5.67 -6.53 16.25
N LEU A 291 6.13 -7.78 16.26
CA LEU A 291 7.56 -8.10 16.25
C LEU A 291 8.24 -7.82 14.89
N GLU A 292 7.49 -7.68 13.80
CA GLU A 292 8.04 -7.25 12.51
C GLU A 292 8.44 -5.77 12.49
N LEU A 293 8.03 -5.00 13.50
CA LEU A 293 8.41 -3.60 13.66
C LEU A 293 9.84 -3.42 14.20
N GLY A 294 10.55 -4.50 14.55
CA GLY A 294 11.89 -4.47 15.11
C GLY A 294 11.89 -3.83 16.50
N GLU A 295 12.79 -2.87 16.76
CA GLU A 295 12.89 -2.19 18.07
C GLU A 295 11.57 -1.55 18.53
N ARG A 296 10.70 -1.16 17.59
CA ARG A 296 9.38 -0.57 17.88
C ARG A 296 8.36 -1.58 18.41
N ALA A 297 8.64 -2.88 18.33
CA ALA A 297 7.80 -3.89 18.97
C ALA A 297 7.72 -3.66 20.48
N LEU A 298 8.82 -3.21 21.10
CA LEU A 298 8.85 -2.89 22.52
C LEU A 298 7.90 -1.73 22.85
N ASP A 299 7.91 -0.66 22.05
CA ASP A 299 6.99 0.48 22.20
C ASP A 299 5.52 0.05 22.18
N VAL A 300 5.17 -0.93 21.32
CA VAL A 300 3.81 -1.50 21.26
C VAL A 300 3.46 -2.19 22.58
N PHE A 301 4.30 -3.14 23.03
CA PHE A 301 4.01 -3.87 24.26
C PHE A 301 3.99 -2.95 25.46
N THR A 302 4.97 -2.06 25.64
CA THR A 302 4.96 -1.09 26.75
C THR A 302 3.74 -0.19 26.70
N GLY A 303 3.32 0.25 25.50
CA GLY A 303 2.11 1.04 25.33
C GLY A 303 0.87 0.31 25.83
N VAL A 304 0.66 -0.96 25.46
CA VAL A 304 -0.50 -1.75 25.93
C VAL A 304 -0.49 -1.84 27.45
N LEU A 305 0.67 -2.17 27.99
CA LEU A 305 0.90 -2.38 29.41
C LEU A 305 0.66 -1.09 30.22
N GLU A 306 1.17 0.05 29.78
CA GLU A 306 0.97 1.34 30.45
C GLU A 306 -0.47 1.84 30.34
N SER A 307 -1.13 1.68 29.19
CA SER A 307 -2.50 2.14 28.97
C SER A 307 -3.53 1.45 29.85
N LEU A 308 -3.40 0.14 30.04
CA LEU A 308 -4.31 -0.63 30.87
C LEU A 308 -4.04 -0.42 32.37
N TRP A 309 -2.80 -0.18 32.79
CA TRP A 309 -2.47 0.03 34.21
C TRP A 309 -2.66 1.46 34.73
N ARG A 310 -2.66 2.49 33.86
CA ARG A 310 -2.98 3.86 34.31
C ARG A 310 -4.40 3.98 34.88
N ARG A 311 -5.31 3.08 34.49
CA ARG A 311 -6.69 3.03 34.99
C ARG A 311 -6.84 2.26 36.32
N GLY A 312 -5.75 1.66 36.85
CA GLY A 312 -5.80 0.72 37.97
C GLY A 312 -5.68 1.33 39.38
N VAL A 313 -4.62 2.07 39.67
CA VAL A 313 -4.36 2.69 41.00
C VAL A 313 -3.36 3.83 40.80
N GLU A 314 -3.62 5.00 41.39
CA GLU A 314 -2.63 6.08 41.48
C GLU A 314 -1.37 5.59 42.21
N GLY A 315 -0.23 5.51 41.51
CA GLY A 315 1.10 5.49 42.17
C GLY A 315 2.04 4.33 41.87
N GLU A 316 1.61 3.21 41.27
CA GLU A 316 2.51 2.08 40.94
C GLU A 316 2.74 1.93 39.43
N LEU A 317 3.26 2.97 38.77
CA LEU A 317 3.18 3.10 37.31
C LEU A 317 4.53 3.09 36.60
N VAL A 318 5.33 2.03 36.76
CA VAL A 318 6.37 1.65 35.79
C VAL A 318 6.53 0.14 35.82
N LEU A 319 6.55 -0.53 34.66
CA LEU A 319 7.02 -1.92 34.57
C LEU A 319 8.37 -2.01 35.29
N LYS A 320 8.48 -2.87 36.31
CA LYS A 320 9.74 -3.02 37.07
C LYS A 320 10.89 -3.26 36.08
N PRO A 321 12.10 -2.70 36.31
CA PRO A 321 13.22 -2.81 35.37
C PRO A 321 13.50 -4.24 34.89
N ALA A 322 13.40 -5.22 35.81
CA ALA A 322 13.54 -6.64 35.48
C ALA A 322 12.48 -7.15 34.47
N THR A 323 11.22 -6.71 34.61
CA THR A 323 10.14 -7.04 33.67
C THR A 323 10.38 -6.42 32.30
N MET A 324 10.92 -5.20 32.26
CA MET A 324 11.27 -4.51 31.01
C MET A 324 12.44 -5.15 30.27
N GLU A 325 13.48 -5.54 31.00
CA GLU A 325 14.64 -6.26 30.44
C GLU A 325 14.22 -7.62 29.89
N LEU A 326 13.43 -8.38 30.65
CA LEU A 326 12.86 -9.64 30.20
C LEU A 326 12.01 -9.48 28.95
N LEU A 327 11.13 -8.47 28.89
CA LEU A 327 10.29 -8.20 27.72
C LEU A 327 11.15 -7.86 26.48
N ARG A 328 12.20 -7.04 26.67
CA ARG A 328 13.13 -6.68 25.60
C ARG A 328 13.84 -7.91 25.04
N ASP A 329 14.37 -8.77 25.92
CA ASP A 329 15.02 -10.02 25.54
C ASP A 329 14.08 -10.95 24.76
N LEU A 330 12.85 -11.10 25.24
CA LEU A 330 11.84 -11.95 24.61
C LEU A 330 11.45 -11.43 23.23
N ALA A 331 11.22 -10.12 23.10
CA ALA A 331 10.87 -9.48 21.84
C ALA A 331 12.01 -9.56 20.82
N ALA A 332 13.25 -9.26 21.20
CA ALA A 332 14.41 -9.31 20.32
C ALA A 332 14.71 -10.74 19.83
N GLY A 333 14.42 -11.74 20.66
CA GLY A 333 14.66 -13.13 20.33
C GLY A 333 13.61 -13.77 19.41
N SER A 334 12.41 -13.21 19.31
CA SER A 334 11.24 -13.93 18.78
C SER A 334 10.73 -13.39 17.45
N ARG A 335 10.25 -14.27 16.57
CA ARG A 335 9.69 -13.86 15.27
C ARG A 335 8.21 -13.53 15.31
N ASN A 336 7.46 -14.10 16.26
CA ASN A 336 6.03 -13.89 16.44
C ASN A 336 5.64 -14.08 17.92
N LEU A 337 4.41 -13.69 18.26
CA LEU A 337 3.93 -13.73 19.65
C LEU A 337 3.94 -15.13 20.26
N HIS A 338 3.63 -16.17 19.48
CA HIS A 338 3.60 -17.55 19.99
C HIS A 338 5.01 -18.04 20.38
N GLU A 339 6.02 -17.71 19.57
CA GLU A 339 7.42 -17.98 19.91
C GLU A 339 7.86 -17.20 21.16
N MET A 340 7.46 -15.93 21.26
CA MET A 340 7.73 -15.08 22.42
C MET A 340 7.15 -15.67 23.71
N TYR A 341 5.90 -16.15 23.65
CA TYR A 341 5.24 -16.80 24.77
C TYR A 341 5.91 -18.12 25.16
N ARG A 342 6.25 -18.97 24.19
CA ARG A 342 6.93 -20.23 24.46
C ARG A 342 8.27 -20.02 25.17
N ARG A 343 9.04 -19.01 24.73
CA ARG A 343 10.30 -18.64 25.39
C ARG A 343 10.09 -18.10 26.80
N LEU A 344 9.03 -17.34 27.03
CA LEU A 344 8.65 -16.88 28.35
C LEU A 344 8.33 -18.05 29.29
N VAL A 345 7.56 -19.04 28.83
CA VAL A 345 7.26 -20.25 29.60
C VAL A 345 8.54 -21.03 29.92
N GLN A 346 9.44 -21.21 28.94
CA GLN A 346 10.73 -21.86 29.16
C GLN A 346 11.63 -21.12 30.15
N LYS A 347 11.60 -19.78 30.15
CA LYS A 347 12.32 -18.98 31.15
C LYS A 347 11.69 -19.13 32.53
N LEU A 348 10.36 -19.13 32.62
CA LEU A 348 9.64 -19.34 33.88
C LEU A 348 9.99 -20.69 34.53
N GLU A 349 10.03 -21.77 33.74
CA GLU A 349 10.37 -23.12 34.21
C GLU A 349 11.81 -23.23 34.73
N LYS A 350 12.71 -22.36 34.24
CA LYS A 350 14.13 -22.33 34.61
C LYS A 350 14.49 -21.25 35.62
N ALA A 351 13.54 -20.39 35.98
CA ALA A 351 13.79 -19.27 36.88
C ALA A 351 13.94 -19.79 38.32
N GLU A 352 15.12 -19.61 38.90
CA GLU A 352 15.39 -20.02 40.29
C GLU A 352 15.13 -18.88 41.29
N ARG A 353 15.24 -17.63 40.84
CA ARG A 353 15.05 -16.45 41.69
C ARG A 353 13.60 -16.00 41.69
N GLU A 354 13.12 -15.60 42.86
CA GLU A 354 11.74 -15.13 43.07
C GLU A 354 11.39 -13.89 42.23
N ASP A 355 12.34 -12.96 42.06
CA ASP A 355 12.14 -11.75 41.25
C ASP A 355 11.99 -12.06 39.75
N GLU A 356 12.76 -13.01 39.23
CA GLU A 356 12.65 -13.50 37.85
C GLU A 356 11.34 -14.27 37.62
N GLN A 357 10.96 -15.13 38.56
CA GLN A 357 9.68 -15.84 38.52
C GLN A 357 8.50 -14.85 38.51
N ASN A 358 8.52 -13.87 39.40
CA ASN A 358 7.51 -12.82 39.48
C ASN A 358 7.43 -12.01 38.18
N ALA A 359 8.56 -11.64 37.59
CA ALA A 359 8.61 -10.96 36.30
C ALA A 359 8.02 -11.83 35.17
N CYS A 360 8.33 -13.14 35.17
CA CYS A 360 7.81 -14.07 34.18
C CYS A 360 6.29 -14.27 34.32
N TYR A 361 5.78 -14.52 35.53
CA TYR A 361 4.35 -14.61 35.80
C TYR A 361 3.61 -13.32 35.42
N ALA A 362 4.22 -12.19 35.77
CA ALA A 362 3.70 -10.88 35.41
C ALA A 362 3.54 -10.77 33.90
N LEU A 363 4.58 -10.99 33.11
CA LEU A 363 4.48 -10.92 31.64
C LEU A 363 3.53 -11.97 31.08
N ARG A 364 3.50 -13.18 31.63
CA ARG A 364 2.68 -14.28 31.10
C ARG A 364 1.21 -13.89 31.10
N ARG A 365 0.70 -13.44 32.25
CA ARG A 365 -0.68 -12.99 32.43
C ARG A 365 -1.05 -11.84 31.49
N ARG A 366 -0.07 -11.02 31.11
CA ARG A 366 -0.26 -9.80 30.31
C ARG A 366 -0.18 -10.03 28.81
N LEU A 367 0.66 -10.98 28.39
CA LEU A 367 0.82 -11.34 26.98
C LEU A 367 -0.23 -12.34 26.52
N GLU A 368 -0.75 -13.15 27.44
CA GLU A 368 -1.69 -14.23 27.13
C GLU A 368 -2.96 -13.78 26.37
N PRO A 369 -3.64 -12.67 26.73
CA PRO A 369 -4.80 -12.18 25.96
C PRO A 369 -4.48 -11.88 24.49
N MET A 370 -3.30 -11.31 24.21
CA MET A 370 -2.87 -10.99 22.85
C MET A 370 -2.61 -12.24 21.99
N LEU A 371 -2.25 -13.37 22.60
CA LEU A 371 -1.95 -14.60 21.86
C LEU A 371 -3.16 -15.23 21.19
N ARG A 372 -4.37 -14.92 21.67
CA ARG A 372 -5.62 -15.42 21.10
C ARG A 372 -6.04 -14.65 19.86
N CYS A 373 -5.37 -13.54 19.54
CA CYS A 373 -5.76 -12.63 18.47
C CYS A 373 -5.01 -12.95 17.16
N PRO A 374 -5.68 -13.48 16.12
CA PRO A 374 -5.04 -13.77 14.83
C PRO A 374 -4.49 -12.52 14.13
N ALA A 375 -5.00 -11.34 14.48
CA ALA A 375 -4.60 -10.06 13.89
C ALA A 375 -3.13 -9.73 14.18
N LEU A 376 -2.55 -10.29 15.25
CA LEU A 376 -1.19 -9.99 15.70
C LEU A 376 -0.12 -10.99 15.19
N TYR A 377 -0.48 -11.89 14.27
CA TYR A 377 0.44 -12.92 13.77
C TYR A 377 0.81 -12.77 12.28
N GLY A 378 0.19 -11.83 11.56
CA GLY A 378 0.40 -11.71 10.12
C GLY A 378 1.54 -10.79 9.70
N SER A 379 1.79 -10.73 8.40
CA SER A 379 2.84 -9.90 7.77
C SER A 379 2.27 -8.90 6.77
N SER A 380 1.03 -8.44 7.02
CA SER A 380 0.35 -7.50 6.13
C SER A 380 1.03 -6.14 6.20
N ARG A 381 1.13 -5.48 5.04
CA ARG A 381 1.53 -4.07 4.99
C ARG A 381 0.36 -3.20 5.42
N VAL A 382 0.68 -1.96 5.83
CA VAL A 382 -0.35 -0.93 6.05
C VAL A 382 -1.17 -0.77 4.77
N PRO A 383 -2.51 -0.87 4.84
CA PRO A 383 -3.35 -0.70 3.66
C PRO A 383 -3.19 0.67 3.01
N GLY A 384 -3.28 0.71 1.68
CA GLY A 384 -3.35 1.93 0.89
C GLY A 384 -4.76 2.15 0.34
N GLY A 385 -5.04 3.34 -0.19
CA GLY A 385 -6.39 3.77 -0.56
C GLY A 385 -7.21 4.22 0.65
N ARG A 386 -8.54 4.21 0.50
CA ARG A 386 -9.50 4.54 1.56
C ARG A 386 -9.99 3.25 2.20
N VAL A 387 -9.60 3.00 3.45
CA VAL A 387 -9.80 1.73 4.14
C VAL A 387 -10.33 1.99 5.54
N VAL A 388 -11.37 1.25 5.92
CA VAL A 388 -11.84 1.14 7.31
C VAL A 388 -11.40 -0.21 7.85
N ILE A 389 -10.69 -0.24 8.97
CA ILE A 389 -10.35 -1.47 9.68
C ILE A 389 -11.23 -1.54 10.92
N VAL A 390 -12.14 -2.51 10.94
CA VAL A 390 -12.90 -2.85 12.15
C VAL A 390 -12.00 -3.61 13.11
N THR A 391 -11.79 -3.05 14.30
CA THR A 391 -10.80 -3.55 15.29
C THR A 391 -11.43 -4.20 16.52
N GLN A 392 -12.61 -4.81 16.40
CA GLN A 392 -13.24 -5.61 17.46
C GLN A 392 -12.53 -6.97 17.58
N LEU A 393 -11.68 -7.13 18.60
CA LEU A 393 -10.76 -8.28 18.73
C LEU A 393 -10.96 -9.09 20.01
N GLY A 394 -12.11 -8.92 20.69
CA GLY A 394 -12.59 -9.74 21.81
C GLY A 394 -11.93 -9.47 23.17
N THR A 395 -10.73 -8.88 23.20
CA THR A 395 -10.06 -8.44 24.44
C THR A 395 -9.42 -7.06 24.24
N GLU A 396 -9.51 -6.18 25.24
CA GLU A 396 -8.95 -4.82 25.17
C GLU A 396 -7.42 -4.83 24.90
N GLU A 397 -6.67 -5.78 25.49
CA GLU A 397 -5.24 -5.95 25.24
C GLU A 397 -4.93 -6.18 23.75
N ALA A 398 -5.71 -7.05 23.09
CA ALA A 398 -5.51 -7.38 21.68
C ALA A 398 -5.88 -6.20 20.77
N GLU A 399 -6.95 -5.49 21.09
CA GLU A 399 -7.35 -4.28 20.38
C GLU A 399 -6.27 -3.21 20.46
N LEU A 400 -5.79 -2.89 21.66
CA LEU A 400 -4.72 -1.92 21.87
C LEU A 400 -3.42 -2.33 21.19
N ALA A 401 -3.03 -3.60 21.32
CA ALA A 401 -1.84 -4.13 20.67
C ALA A 401 -1.93 -3.97 19.15
N PHE A 402 -3.09 -4.26 18.56
CA PHE A 402 -3.30 -4.13 17.12
C PHE A 402 -3.26 -2.66 16.70
N LEU A 403 -3.97 -1.78 17.41
CA LEU A 403 -3.99 -0.34 17.13
C LEU A 403 -2.57 0.26 17.19
N TYR A 404 -1.81 -0.02 18.26
CA TYR A 404 -0.42 0.42 18.37
C TYR A 404 0.47 -0.16 17.29
N THR A 405 0.30 -1.44 16.96
CA THR A 405 1.04 -2.07 15.85
C THR A 405 0.77 -1.35 14.53
N VAL A 406 -0.48 -1.05 14.21
CA VAL A 406 -0.86 -0.34 12.99
C VAL A 406 -0.30 1.09 12.99
N LEU A 407 -0.41 1.83 14.10
CA LEU A 407 0.12 3.19 14.21
C LEU A 407 1.66 3.23 14.04
N HIS A 408 2.38 2.29 14.66
CA HIS A 408 3.83 2.16 14.48
C HIS A 408 4.22 1.71 13.05
N ALA A 409 3.40 0.86 12.43
CA ALA A 409 3.58 0.45 11.04
C ALA A 409 3.38 1.64 10.09
N VAL A 410 2.34 2.45 10.29
CA VAL A 410 2.12 3.71 9.55
C VAL A 410 3.31 4.64 9.73
N TYR A 411 3.75 4.85 10.98
CA TYR A 411 4.89 5.72 11.26
C TYR A 411 6.15 5.25 10.51
N THR A 412 6.42 3.95 10.53
CA THR A 412 7.61 3.37 9.89
C THR A 412 7.52 3.47 8.36
N ALA A 413 6.36 3.16 7.78
CA ALA A 413 6.11 3.25 6.35
C ALA A 413 6.19 4.71 5.85
N ALA A 414 5.66 5.67 6.63
CA ALA A 414 5.70 7.09 6.29
C ALA A 414 7.13 7.63 6.25
N ARG A 415 7.98 7.26 7.23
CA ARG A 415 9.40 7.65 7.23
C ARG A 415 10.19 7.08 6.06
N ARG A 416 9.75 5.94 5.50
CA ARG A 416 10.33 5.33 4.29
C ARG A 416 9.75 5.92 3.00
N GLY A 417 8.76 6.81 3.09
CA GLY A 417 8.03 7.36 1.95
C GLY A 417 7.08 6.36 1.28
N GLU A 418 6.77 5.25 1.96
CA GLU A 418 5.90 4.18 1.46
C GLU A 418 4.42 4.46 1.75
N TRP A 419 4.13 5.31 2.73
CA TRP A 419 2.76 5.66 3.13
C TRP A 419 2.62 7.17 3.40
N ARG A 420 1.48 7.73 3.03
CA ARG A 420 1.10 9.14 3.26
C ARG A 420 -0.41 9.26 3.13
N GLY A 421 -1.05 10.10 3.93
CA GLY A 421 -2.51 10.17 3.98
C GLY A 421 -3.03 10.61 5.35
N ILE A 422 -4.29 10.31 5.59
CA ILE A 422 -4.98 10.62 6.85
C ILE A 422 -5.15 9.31 7.63
N VAL A 423 -4.69 9.29 8.88
CA VAL A 423 -5.02 8.23 9.84
C VAL A 423 -6.16 8.74 10.71
N VAL A 424 -7.28 8.03 10.70
CA VAL A 424 -8.42 8.31 11.57
C VAL A 424 -8.36 7.34 12.74
N VAL A 425 -8.45 7.89 13.94
CA VAL A 425 -8.45 7.15 15.20
C VAL A 425 -9.74 7.50 15.93
N ASP A 426 -10.71 6.60 15.85
CA ASP A 426 -11.92 6.70 16.67
C ASP A 426 -11.64 6.17 18.09
N GLU A 427 -12.37 6.67 19.08
CA GLU A 427 -12.14 6.40 20.51
C GLU A 427 -10.67 6.62 20.93
N VAL A 428 -10.09 7.78 20.58
CA VAL A 428 -8.65 8.07 20.73
C VAL A 428 -8.15 7.95 22.17
N GLU A 429 -9.01 8.10 23.19
CA GLU A 429 -8.71 7.86 24.60
C GLU A 429 -8.24 6.42 24.88
N ARG A 430 -8.61 5.45 24.03
CA ARG A 430 -8.11 4.06 24.13
C ARG A 430 -6.61 4.00 23.88
N VAL A 431 -6.12 4.82 22.95
CA VAL A 431 -4.72 4.84 22.49
C VAL A 431 -3.95 6.08 22.96
N GLY A 432 -4.59 6.96 23.73
CA GLY A 432 -4.07 8.30 23.94
C GLY A 432 -2.94 8.42 24.98
N GLY A 433 -2.64 7.32 25.69
CA GLY A 433 -1.39 7.16 26.43
C GLY A 433 -0.16 6.87 25.55
N ALA A 434 -0.34 6.63 24.25
CA ALA A 434 0.74 6.18 23.39
C ALA A 434 1.55 7.32 22.79
N VAL A 435 2.85 7.28 23.07
CA VAL A 435 3.88 8.17 22.51
C VAL A 435 3.85 8.19 20.98
N VAL A 436 3.36 7.13 20.33
CA VAL A 436 3.28 7.06 18.87
C VAL A 436 2.35 8.10 18.26
N LEU A 437 1.21 8.43 18.90
CA LEU A 437 0.29 9.42 18.35
C LEU A 437 0.86 10.83 18.41
N ASP A 438 1.51 11.20 19.52
CA ASP A 438 2.24 12.46 19.62
C ASP A 438 3.35 12.54 18.57
N ARG A 439 4.13 11.46 18.39
CA ARG A 439 5.16 11.37 17.33
C ARG A 439 4.56 11.49 15.93
N ILE A 440 3.41 10.89 15.66
CA ILE A 440 2.74 11.01 14.36
C ILE A 440 2.33 12.47 14.13
N CYS A 441 1.69 13.11 15.11
CA CYS A 441 1.23 14.49 15.03
C CYS A 441 2.38 15.48 14.84
N ASP A 442 3.48 15.31 15.58
CA ASP A 442 4.63 16.21 15.52
C ASP A 442 5.54 15.95 14.32
N GLU A 443 5.93 14.69 14.10
CA GLU A 443 7.02 14.37 13.18
C GLU A 443 6.54 14.06 11.78
N LEU A 444 5.33 13.50 11.61
CA LEU A 444 4.91 12.94 10.32
C LEU A 444 4.19 13.91 9.39
N ARG A 445 3.88 15.12 9.86
CA ARG A 445 3.40 16.21 9.00
C ARG A 445 4.33 16.45 7.80
N LYS A 446 5.65 16.46 8.01
CA LYS A 446 6.65 16.65 6.94
C LYS A 446 6.72 15.48 5.95
N TYR A 447 6.17 14.32 6.32
CA TYR A 447 6.04 13.15 5.45
C TYR A 447 4.63 13.04 4.84
N GLY A 448 3.76 14.04 5.05
CA GLY A 448 2.41 14.08 4.48
C GLY A 448 1.42 13.15 5.17
N VAL A 449 1.60 12.90 6.47
CA VAL A 449 0.63 12.19 7.31
C VAL A 449 -0.09 13.20 8.21
N SER A 450 -1.40 13.03 8.35
CA SER A 450 -2.23 13.80 9.28
C SER A 450 -3.09 12.86 10.11
N VAL A 451 -3.46 13.29 11.32
CA VAL A 451 -4.29 12.49 12.24
C VAL A 451 -5.63 13.17 12.41
N TRP A 452 -6.70 12.42 12.19
CA TRP A 452 -8.05 12.80 12.58
C TRP A 452 -8.44 11.93 13.77
N ALA A 453 -8.69 12.54 14.92
CA ALA A 453 -8.99 11.80 16.13
C ALA A 453 -10.38 12.18 16.63
N ALA A 454 -11.16 11.19 17.07
CA ALA A 454 -12.42 11.38 17.75
C ALA A 454 -12.35 10.75 19.14
N GLY A 455 -12.88 11.43 20.15
CA GLY A 455 -12.90 10.90 21.52
C GLY A 455 -13.97 11.53 22.41
N HIS A 456 -14.17 10.97 23.59
CA HIS A 456 -15.22 11.41 24.51
C HIS A 456 -14.84 12.57 25.41
N SER A 457 -13.59 12.56 25.87
CA SER A 457 -13.02 13.55 26.77
C SER A 457 -11.66 13.99 26.23
N VAL A 458 -11.21 15.16 26.67
CA VAL A 458 -9.81 15.59 26.51
C VAL A 458 -8.87 14.84 27.44
N GLU A 459 -9.39 14.21 28.50
CA GLU A 459 -8.62 13.39 29.41
C GLU A 459 -8.14 12.11 28.70
N GLY A 460 -6.85 11.83 28.83
CA GLY A 460 -6.24 10.68 28.15
C GLY A 460 -5.99 10.89 26.66
N VAL A 461 -6.24 12.08 26.09
CA VAL A 461 -5.91 12.41 24.69
C VAL A 461 -4.46 12.91 24.60
N PRO A 462 -3.67 12.50 23.58
CA PRO A 462 -2.33 13.01 23.35
C PRO A 462 -2.31 14.53 23.24
N GLY A 463 -1.40 15.19 23.96
CA GLY A 463 -1.37 16.66 24.05
C GLY A 463 -1.20 17.34 22.70
N LYS A 464 -0.57 16.68 21.71
CA LYS A 464 -0.44 17.23 20.36
C LYS A 464 -1.73 17.20 19.55
N LEU A 465 -2.65 16.28 19.85
CA LEU A 465 -3.98 16.28 19.24
C LEU A 465 -4.85 17.44 19.72
N MET A 466 -4.69 17.82 20.99
CA MET A 466 -5.29 19.02 21.59
C MET A 466 -4.73 20.34 21.02
N ASN A 467 -3.69 20.27 20.19
CA ASN A 467 -3.16 21.39 19.42
C ASN A 467 -3.10 20.99 17.94
N THR A 468 -4.20 20.49 17.40
CA THR A 468 -4.42 20.33 15.96
C THR A 468 -4.97 21.60 15.33
N LYS A 469 -4.90 21.72 14.00
CA LYS A 469 -5.35 22.92 13.29
C LYS A 469 -6.85 23.12 13.38
N TYR A 470 -7.61 22.01 13.32
CA TYR A 470 -9.06 21.98 13.35
C TYR A 470 -9.53 21.23 14.59
N GLN A 471 -10.37 21.86 15.41
CA GLN A 471 -10.89 21.24 16.63
C GLN A 471 -12.40 21.46 16.70
N LEU A 472 -13.15 20.41 16.98
CA LEU A 472 -14.60 20.46 17.09
C LEU A 472 -15.01 19.87 18.44
N TYR A 473 -15.59 20.70 19.29
CA TYR A 473 -16.10 20.29 20.60
C TYR A 473 -17.63 20.25 20.57
N PHE A 474 -18.17 19.03 20.61
CA PHE A 474 -19.60 18.75 20.65
C PHE A 474 -20.11 18.82 22.10
N ALA A 475 -21.42 18.63 22.25
CA ALA A 475 -22.09 18.63 23.55
C ALA A 475 -21.38 17.69 24.55
N THR A 476 -21.00 18.21 25.71
CA THR A 476 -20.40 17.42 26.79
C THR A 476 -20.58 18.10 28.14
N THR A 477 -20.68 17.28 29.19
CA THR A 477 -20.67 17.69 30.60
C THR A 477 -19.43 17.20 31.33
N ASP A 478 -18.47 16.62 30.60
CA ASP A 478 -17.24 16.08 31.15
C ASP A 478 -16.40 17.17 31.87
N PRO A 479 -16.13 17.04 33.19
CA PRO A 479 -15.43 18.06 33.96
C PRO A 479 -14.03 18.38 33.43
N ALA A 480 -13.28 17.38 32.95
CA ALA A 480 -11.93 17.59 32.43
C ALA A 480 -11.96 18.46 31.16
N THR A 481 -12.89 18.15 30.25
CA THR A 481 -13.11 18.92 29.01
C THR A 481 -13.60 20.33 29.30
N LEU A 482 -14.57 20.50 30.19
CA LEU A 482 -15.07 21.82 30.57
C LEU A 482 -13.95 22.68 31.15
N ARG A 483 -13.16 22.17 32.10
CA ARG A 483 -12.05 22.93 32.71
C ARG A 483 -11.04 23.49 31.71
N ILE A 484 -10.79 22.79 30.60
CA ILE A 484 -9.78 23.17 29.61
C ILE A 484 -10.39 24.02 28.49
N ILE A 485 -11.60 23.68 28.03
CA ILE A 485 -12.17 24.22 26.80
C ILE A 485 -13.25 25.25 27.06
N ASP A 486 -14.13 25.01 28.03
CA ASP A 486 -15.24 25.88 28.42
C ASP A 486 -15.33 25.98 29.95
N PRO A 487 -14.38 26.70 30.60
CA PRO A 487 -14.23 26.66 32.06
C PRO A 487 -15.43 27.19 32.83
N ARG A 488 -16.28 27.98 32.17
CA ARG A 488 -17.53 28.51 32.73
C ARG A 488 -18.73 27.58 32.49
N GLY A 489 -18.60 26.58 31.63
CA GLY A 489 -19.67 25.65 31.25
C GLY A 489 -20.84 26.34 30.57
N GLU A 490 -20.59 27.46 29.88
CA GLU A 490 -21.65 28.29 29.29
C GLU A 490 -22.07 27.81 27.90
N VAL A 491 -21.21 27.05 27.22
CA VAL A 491 -21.33 26.70 25.81
C VAL A 491 -21.53 25.20 25.62
N LEU A 492 -20.53 24.38 25.97
CA LEU A 492 -20.51 22.95 25.63
C LEU A 492 -21.70 22.17 26.20
N PRO A 493 -22.16 22.38 27.45
CA PRO A 493 -23.33 21.67 27.97
C PRO A 493 -24.65 22.03 27.29
N ARG A 494 -24.71 23.14 26.54
CA ARG A 494 -25.92 23.67 25.91
C ARG A 494 -26.03 23.38 24.42
N LEU A 495 -24.97 22.81 23.82
CA LEU A 495 -24.98 22.43 22.41
C LEU A 495 -26.02 21.34 22.16
N LYS A 496 -26.76 21.46 21.07
CA LYS A 496 -27.66 20.40 20.58
C LYS A 496 -26.87 19.38 19.78
N ILE A 497 -27.48 18.22 19.52
CA ILE A 497 -26.93 17.20 18.62
C ILE A 497 -26.61 17.84 17.26
N GLY A 498 -25.42 17.58 16.73
CA GLY A 498 -24.95 18.15 15.47
C GLY A 498 -24.46 19.60 15.57
N GLN A 499 -24.40 20.19 16.77
CA GLN A 499 -23.72 21.47 17.00
C GLN A 499 -22.35 21.24 17.65
N ALA A 500 -21.39 22.08 17.26
CA ALA A 500 -20.04 22.05 17.82
C ALA A 500 -19.50 23.47 18.03
N LEU A 501 -18.69 23.65 19.07
CA LEU A 501 -17.73 24.74 19.15
C LEU A 501 -16.53 24.40 18.25
N LEU A 502 -16.43 25.09 17.13
CA LEU A 502 -15.33 24.95 16.17
C LEU A 502 -14.20 25.91 16.56
N ARG A 503 -12.99 25.38 16.76
CA ARG A 503 -11.76 26.18 16.88
C ARG A 503 -10.85 25.91 15.70
N VAL A 504 -10.41 26.98 15.04
CA VAL A 504 -9.44 26.90 13.95
C VAL A 504 -8.22 27.75 14.29
N ARG A 505 -7.04 27.12 14.28
CA ARG A 505 -5.80 27.82 14.62
C ARG A 505 -5.60 29.04 13.72
N GLY A 506 -5.45 30.20 14.35
CA GLY A 506 -5.24 31.49 13.67
C GLY A 506 -6.51 32.19 13.17
N TRP A 507 -7.70 31.58 13.36
CA TRP A 507 -8.98 32.15 12.94
C TRP A 507 -9.93 32.40 14.13
N GLY A 508 -9.73 31.71 15.25
CA GLY A 508 -10.52 31.88 16.48
C GLY A 508 -11.50 30.73 16.69
N GLU A 509 -12.50 30.98 17.55
CA GLU A 509 -13.55 30.03 17.89
C GLU A 509 -14.92 30.53 17.46
N GLY A 510 -15.81 29.60 17.08
CA GLY A 510 -17.16 29.92 16.65
C GLY A 510 -18.11 28.75 16.83
N LEU A 511 -19.38 29.05 17.08
CA LEU A 511 -20.44 28.06 17.09
C LEU A 511 -20.80 27.65 15.67
N ALA A 512 -20.87 26.34 15.46
CA ALA A 512 -21.09 25.74 14.15
C ALA A 512 -22.23 24.71 14.23
N THR A 513 -23.13 24.76 13.24
CA THR A 513 -24.13 23.72 13.01
C THR A 513 -23.66 22.85 11.85
N ILE A 514 -23.59 21.54 12.08
CA ILE A 514 -23.10 20.57 11.11
C ILE A 514 -24.31 19.94 10.44
N THR A 515 -24.58 20.38 9.21
CA THR A 515 -25.66 19.82 8.39
C THR A 515 -25.16 18.61 7.63
N VAL A 516 -25.67 17.43 7.98
CA VAL A 516 -25.28 16.15 7.39
C VAL A 516 -26.35 15.69 6.39
N PRO A 517 -25.97 15.19 5.20
CA PRO A 517 -26.91 14.64 4.23
C PRO A 517 -27.76 13.52 4.84
N ARG A 518 -29.07 13.57 4.57
CA ARG A 518 -30.04 12.58 5.08
C ARG A 518 -29.67 11.14 4.72
N GLU A 519 -29.13 10.94 3.51
CA GLU A 519 -28.68 9.64 3.02
C GLU A 519 -27.61 9.00 3.92
N LEU A 520 -26.69 9.79 4.48
CA LEU A 520 -25.66 9.29 5.42
C LEU A 520 -26.31 8.83 6.74
N VAL A 521 -27.25 9.62 7.25
CA VAL A 521 -27.96 9.32 8.51
C VAL A 521 -28.79 8.05 8.37
N GLU A 522 -29.51 7.91 7.25
CA GLU A 522 -30.29 6.72 6.95
C GLU A 522 -29.40 5.49 6.78
N ALA A 523 -28.28 5.60 6.06
CA ALA A 523 -27.33 4.50 5.89
C ALA A 523 -26.75 4.01 7.23
N ARG A 524 -26.50 4.92 8.19
CA ARG A 524 -26.09 4.56 9.55
C ARG A 524 -27.18 3.85 10.36
N HIS A 525 -28.46 4.15 10.15
CA HIS A 525 -29.55 3.51 10.90
C HIS A 525 -29.74 2.02 10.59
N TYR A 526 -29.39 1.58 9.38
CA TYR A 526 -29.49 0.18 8.97
C TYR A 526 -28.23 -0.64 9.26
N PHE A 527 -27.20 -0.01 9.81
CA PHE A 527 -25.93 -0.64 10.10
C PHE A 527 -26.03 -1.64 11.27
N LYS A 528 -25.34 -2.78 11.12
CA LYS A 528 -25.07 -3.72 12.21
C LYS A 528 -23.57 -4.03 12.22
N PRO A 529 -22.90 -3.94 13.39
CA PRO A 529 -21.49 -4.29 13.47
C PRO A 529 -21.27 -5.74 13.06
N PRO A 530 -20.20 -6.01 12.28
CA PRO A 530 -19.87 -7.37 11.91
C PRO A 530 -19.55 -8.16 13.18
N PRO A 531 -20.16 -9.34 13.39
CA PRO A 531 -19.99 -10.07 14.64
C PRO A 531 -18.55 -10.56 14.81
N GLU A 532 -18.10 -10.64 16.05
CA GLU A 532 -16.75 -11.08 16.40
C GLU A 532 -16.42 -12.47 15.84
N ILE A 533 -15.13 -12.72 15.62
CA ILE A 533 -14.66 -14.04 15.21
C ILE A 533 -14.75 -14.98 16.42
N PRO A 534 -15.49 -16.10 16.35
CA PRO A 534 -15.76 -16.95 17.51
C PRO A 534 -14.58 -17.88 17.87
N LEU A 535 -13.33 -17.38 17.84
CA LEU A 535 -12.12 -18.19 17.94
C LEU A 535 -12.08 -19.09 19.17
N SER A 536 -12.35 -18.53 20.35
CA SER A 536 -12.37 -19.29 21.62
C SER A 536 -13.47 -20.35 21.62
N THR A 537 -14.64 -20.04 21.07
CA THR A 537 -15.78 -20.96 20.98
C THR A 537 -15.48 -22.12 20.03
N VAL A 538 -14.85 -21.84 18.88
CA VAL A 538 -14.44 -22.86 17.92
C VAL A 538 -13.32 -23.73 18.52
N ALA A 539 -12.31 -23.13 19.14
CA ALA A 539 -11.24 -23.87 19.80
C ALA A 539 -11.77 -24.86 20.84
N ALA A 540 -12.69 -24.41 21.70
CA ALA A 540 -13.31 -25.25 22.71
C ALA A 540 -14.14 -26.40 22.12
N ARG A 541 -14.89 -26.14 21.03
CA ARG A 541 -15.72 -27.17 20.38
C ARG A 541 -14.88 -28.31 19.79
N HIS A 542 -13.71 -27.99 19.26
CA HIS A 542 -12.80 -28.95 18.63
C HIS A 542 -11.70 -29.44 19.59
N SER A 543 -11.74 -29.06 20.87
CA SER A 543 -10.74 -29.43 21.90
C SER A 543 -9.28 -29.07 21.53
N VAL A 544 -9.07 -27.96 20.82
CA VAL A 544 -7.74 -27.50 20.39
C VAL A 544 -7.27 -26.28 21.20
N ASP A 545 -5.96 -26.08 21.25
CA ASP A 545 -5.37 -24.90 21.87
C ASP A 545 -5.76 -23.63 21.07
N PRO A 546 -6.47 -22.65 21.68
CA PRO A 546 -6.82 -21.40 21.01
C PRO A 546 -5.60 -20.60 20.50
N TYR A 547 -4.44 -20.73 21.15
CA TYR A 547 -3.23 -20.03 20.72
C TYR A 547 -2.67 -20.61 19.42
N GLU A 548 -2.66 -21.93 19.30
CA GLU A 548 -2.24 -22.62 18.09
C GLU A 548 -3.23 -22.37 16.95
N LEU A 549 -4.53 -22.41 17.23
CA LEU A 549 -5.58 -22.10 16.27
C LEU A 549 -5.45 -20.68 15.70
N ALA A 550 -5.23 -19.67 16.55
CA ALA A 550 -5.01 -18.29 16.13
C ALA A 550 -3.77 -18.14 15.24
N ALA A 551 -2.67 -18.78 15.63
CA ALA A 551 -1.43 -18.75 14.88
C ALA A 551 -1.58 -19.39 13.50
N VAL A 552 -2.25 -20.54 13.39
CA VAL A 552 -2.43 -21.21 12.09
C VAL A 552 -3.44 -20.50 11.20
N PHE A 553 -4.56 -20.02 11.76
CA PHE A 553 -5.54 -19.23 11.02
C PHE A 553 -4.94 -17.96 10.40
N SER A 554 -3.91 -17.38 11.05
CA SER A 554 -3.21 -16.21 10.52
C SER A 554 -2.42 -16.47 9.24
N ARG A 555 -1.99 -17.72 8.97
CA ARG A 555 -1.05 -18.11 7.90
C ARG A 555 -1.69 -18.34 6.52
N ARG A 556 -2.89 -17.79 6.29
CA ARG A 556 -3.61 -17.85 4.99
C ARG A 556 -3.88 -19.28 4.50
N ALA A 557 -4.04 -20.24 5.40
CA ALA A 557 -4.35 -21.63 5.07
C ALA A 557 -5.79 -21.83 4.57
N CYS A 558 -6.66 -20.83 4.67
CA CYS A 558 -8.09 -20.96 4.32
C CYS A 558 -8.33 -21.40 2.88
N GLU A 559 -7.62 -20.84 1.89
CA GLU A 559 -7.80 -21.26 0.50
C GLU A 559 -7.37 -22.71 0.28
N ALA A 560 -6.22 -23.10 0.87
CA ALA A 560 -5.73 -24.47 0.81
C ALA A 560 -6.70 -25.46 1.48
N LEU A 561 -7.26 -25.11 2.64
CA LEU A 561 -8.27 -25.91 3.34
C LEU A 561 -9.54 -26.08 2.51
N LEU A 562 -10.04 -25.02 1.89
CA LEU A 562 -11.24 -25.05 1.05
C LEU A 562 -11.04 -25.84 -0.25
N ARG A 563 -9.86 -25.73 -0.87
CA ARG A 563 -9.48 -26.56 -2.02
C ARG A 563 -9.31 -28.02 -1.62
N PHE A 564 -8.78 -28.27 -0.42
CA PHE A 564 -8.59 -29.62 0.08
C PHE A 564 -9.93 -30.34 0.29
N THR A 565 -10.91 -29.68 0.91
CA THR A 565 -12.24 -30.27 1.12
C THR A 565 -13.05 -30.42 -0.16
N SER A 566 -12.81 -29.58 -1.17
CA SER A 566 -13.40 -29.73 -2.51
C SER A 566 -12.65 -30.68 -3.44
N SER A 567 -11.61 -31.37 -2.96
CA SER A 567 -10.76 -32.27 -3.77
C SER A 567 -10.07 -31.59 -4.97
N THR A 568 -9.81 -30.28 -4.87
CA THR A 568 -9.13 -29.46 -5.89
C THR A 568 -7.77 -28.91 -5.43
N ALA A 569 -7.27 -29.35 -4.27
CA ALA A 569 -6.00 -28.91 -3.71
C ALA A 569 -4.81 -29.34 -4.59
N ALA A 570 -3.91 -28.39 -4.85
CA ALA A 570 -2.62 -28.66 -5.48
C ALA A 570 -1.64 -29.29 -4.48
N GLU A 571 -0.54 -29.88 -4.96
CA GLU A 571 0.50 -30.47 -4.10
C GLU A 571 1.09 -29.45 -3.11
N GLU A 572 1.21 -28.18 -3.52
CA GLU A 572 1.64 -27.09 -2.66
C GLU A 572 0.67 -26.81 -1.51
N ASP A 573 -0.64 -26.87 -1.77
CA ASP A 573 -1.68 -26.74 -0.74
C ASP A 573 -1.56 -27.88 0.27
N LEU A 574 -1.40 -29.12 -0.20
CA LEU A 574 -1.23 -30.29 0.67
C LEU A 574 0.01 -30.18 1.55
N LYS A 575 1.14 -29.73 0.97
CA LYS A 575 2.39 -29.53 1.70
C LYS A 575 2.24 -28.45 2.76
N LEU A 576 1.58 -27.33 2.44
CA LEU A 576 1.29 -26.27 3.39
C LEU A 576 0.43 -26.79 4.56
N LEU A 577 -0.67 -27.51 4.27
CA LEU A 577 -1.55 -28.05 5.31
C LEU A 577 -0.83 -29.04 6.23
N SER A 578 0.01 -29.91 5.68
CA SER A 578 0.82 -30.83 6.49
C SER A 578 1.89 -30.11 7.31
N GLN A 579 2.53 -29.07 6.77
CA GLN A 579 3.50 -28.24 7.51
C GLN A 579 2.87 -27.48 8.68
N LEU A 580 1.59 -27.13 8.55
CA LEU A 580 0.83 -26.43 9.59
C LEU A 580 0.13 -27.38 10.57
N GLY A 581 0.32 -28.71 10.44
CA GLY A 581 -0.35 -29.68 11.31
C GLY A 581 -1.86 -29.78 11.09
N LEU A 582 -2.40 -29.20 10.01
CA LEU A 582 -3.82 -29.20 9.68
C LEU A 582 -4.27 -30.50 9.01
N ARG A 583 -3.32 -31.32 8.54
CA ARG A 583 -3.58 -32.58 7.85
C ARG A 583 -2.58 -33.66 8.25
N SER A 584 -3.07 -34.85 8.54
CA SER A 584 -2.28 -36.07 8.78
C SER A 584 -2.94 -37.27 8.09
N GLY A 585 -2.13 -38.16 7.49
CA GLY A 585 -2.65 -39.40 6.88
C GLY A 585 -3.72 -39.19 5.79
N GLY A 586 -3.71 -38.04 5.10
CA GLY A 586 -4.72 -37.70 4.09
C GLY A 586 -6.06 -37.19 4.63
N ARG A 587 -6.18 -36.95 5.94
CA ARG A 587 -7.37 -36.39 6.60
C ARG A 587 -7.04 -35.11 7.35
N LEU A 588 -8.04 -34.26 7.60
CA LEU A 588 -7.87 -33.12 8.50
C LEU A 588 -7.63 -33.61 9.93
N THR A 589 -6.82 -32.86 10.67
CA THR A 589 -6.70 -32.99 12.13
C THR A 589 -7.81 -32.18 12.81
N GLU A 590 -8.00 -32.31 14.12
CA GLU A 590 -8.92 -31.46 14.90
C GLU A 590 -8.60 -29.97 14.71
N LEU A 591 -7.30 -29.61 14.67
CA LEU A 591 -6.83 -28.27 14.34
C LEU A 591 -7.20 -27.85 12.90
N GLY A 592 -7.13 -28.80 11.97
CA GLY A 592 -7.60 -28.66 10.58
C GLY A 592 -9.08 -28.33 10.49
N GLU A 593 -9.90 -29.08 11.20
CA GLU A 593 -11.37 -28.91 11.25
C GLU A 593 -11.76 -27.59 11.93
N ALA A 594 -11.14 -27.27 13.06
CA ALA A 594 -11.34 -25.99 13.75
C ALA A 594 -10.97 -24.79 12.86
N CYS A 595 -9.82 -24.86 12.18
CA CYS A 595 -9.38 -23.79 11.28
C CYS A 595 -10.31 -23.66 10.07
N LEU A 596 -10.78 -24.78 9.51
CA LEU A 596 -11.75 -24.78 8.40
C LEU A 596 -13.07 -24.13 8.81
N GLU A 597 -13.57 -24.44 10.02
CA GLU A 597 -14.77 -23.81 10.56
C GLU A 597 -14.61 -22.28 10.66
N LEU A 598 -13.47 -21.80 11.18
CA LEU A 598 -13.17 -20.37 11.20
C LEU A 598 -13.13 -19.75 9.81
N CYS A 599 -12.58 -20.43 8.81
CA CYS A 599 -12.56 -19.97 7.43
C CYS A 599 -13.98 -19.85 6.85
N HIS A 600 -14.87 -20.82 7.13
CA HIS A 600 -16.27 -20.76 6.73
C HIS A 600 -17.02 -19.63 7.43
N ASN A 601 -16.89 -19.52 8.75
CA ASN A 601 -17.51 -18.44 9.52
C ASN A 601 -17.03 -17.07 9.01
N SER A 602 -15.74 -16.91 8.76
CA SER A 602 -15.20 -15.65 8.22
C SER A 602 -15.76 -15.29 6.84
N ARG A 603 -15.98 -16.28 5.97
CA ARG A 603 -16.61 -16.07 4.65
C ARG A 603 -18.09 -15.72 4.76
N VAL A 604 -18.85 -16.48 5.55
CA VAL A 604 -20.28 -16.20 5.78
C VAL A 604 -20.48 -14.81 6.35
N LEU A 605 -19.61 -14.40 7.28
CA LEU A 605 -19.64 -13.04 7.83
C LEU A 605 -19.25 -11.97 6.81
N ALA A 606 -18.32 -12.26 5.91
CA ALA A 606 -17.96 -11.35 4.82
C ALA A 606 -19.08 -11.21 3.78
N GLU A 607 -19.86 -12.27 3.53
CA GLU A 607 -21.03 -12.25 2.64
C GLU A 607 -22.24 -11.58 3.29
N ALA A 608 -22.47 -11.76 4.59
CA ALA A 608 -23.57 -11.12 5.32
C ALA A 608 -23.36 -9.62 5.57
N SER A 609 -22.13 -9.11 5.39
CA SER A 609 -21.79 -7.69 5.53
C SER A 609 -21.88 -6.92 4.21
N ARG A 610 -22.12 -7.62 3.08
CA ARG A 610 -22.38 -7.05 1.74
C ARG A 610 -23.87 -7.10 1.44
#